data_AF-A0A1M3HLS9-F1
#
_entry.id   AF-A0A1M3HLS9-F1
#
_cell.length_a   1.000
_cell.length_b   1.000
_cell.length_c   1.000
_cell.angle_alpha   90.00
_cell.angle_beta   90.00
_cell.angle_gamma   90.00
#
_symmetry.space_group_name_H-M   'P 1'
#
loop_
_entity.id
_entity.type
_entity.pdbx_description
1 polymer ?
#
loop_
_entity_poly.entity_id
_entity_poly.type
_entity_poly.pdbx_seq_one_letter_code
_entity_poly.pdbx_strand_id
1 'polypeptide(L)'
;MLTPQEQAFIRYWEENRSRQKKVFRQFLVGIPVGLGFIIPIVIIVFSGWDKQVSDPSGDKSLMMVLMVALLLIVGFTAIFYQKYKWDQYEQRYKELLSKRGDEGN
;
A
#
# COMPACT_ATOMS: atom_id res chain seq x y z
N MET A 1 2.13 -5.65 -35.02
CA MET A 1 2.05 -7.00 -34.46
C MET A 1 2.50 -7.02 -33.01
N LEU A 2 1.70 -7.64 -32.14
CA LEU A 2 2.09 -7.92 -30.74
C LEU A 2 3.19 -8.98 -30.69
N THR A 3 4.24 -8.70 -29.92
CA THR A 3 5.32 -9.64 -29.62
C THR A 3 4.82 -10.80 -28.75
N PRO A 4 5.52 -11.97 -28.75
CA PRO A 4 5.16 -13.09 -27.88
C PRO A 4 5.13 -12.72 -26.39
N GLN A 5 6.01 -11.81 -25.95
CA GLN A 5 6.05 -11.32 -24.57
C GLN A 5 4.81 -10.49 -24.20
N GLU A 6 4.34 -9.63 -25.11
CA GLU A 6 3.12 -8.83 -24.91
C GLU A 6 1.88 -9.72 -24.83
N GLN A 7 1.79 -10.76 -25.67
CA GLN A 7 0.68 -11.72 -25.62
C GLN A 7 0.68 -12.53 -24.31
N ALA A 8 1.86 -12.96 -23.85
CA ALA A 8 2.00 -13.64 -22.56
C ALA A 8 1.60 -12.73 -21.39
N PHE A 9 1.98 -11.45 -21.43
CA PHE A 9 1.56 -10.47 -20.42
C PHE A 9 0.04 -10.28 -20.41
N ILE A 10 -0.61 -10.12 -21.56
CA ILE A 10 -2.08 -9.98 -21.66
C ILE A 10 -2.76 -11.15 -20.97
N ARG A 11 -2.38 -12.39 -21.31
CA ARG A 11 -2.98 -13.60 -20.76
C ARG A 11 -2.76 -13.70 -19.24
N TYR A 12 -1.54 -13.48 -18.78
CA TYR A 12 -1.21 -13.46 -17.36
C TYR A 12 -2.03 -12.41 -16.59
N TRP A 13 -2.12 -11.18 -17.12
CA TRP A 13 -2.81 -10.09 -16.44
C TRP A 13 -4.31 -10.31 -16.42
N GLU A 14 -4.89 -10.85 -17.49
CA GLU A 14 -6.31 -11.17 -17.57
C GLU A 14 -6.75 -12.22 -16.55
N GLU A 15 -5.93 -13.27 -16.35
CA GLU A 15 -6.17 -14.30 -15.34
C GLU A 15 -5.99 -13.75 -13.90
N ASN A 16 -5.04 -12.83 -13.68
CA ASN A 16 -4.62 -12.44 -12.34
C ASN A 16 -5.16 -11.06 -11.86
N ARG A 17 -5.71 -10.21 -12.74
CA ARG A 17 -6.20 -8.85 -12.41
C ARG A 17 -7.28 -8.86 -11.33
N SER A 18 -8.17 -9.83 -11.36
CA SER A 18 -9.31 -9.95 -10.43
C SER A 18 -8.83 -10.31 -9.02
N ARG A 19 -7.89 -11.26 -8.92
CA ARG A 19 -7.21 -11.62 -7.68
C ARG A 19 -6.45 -10.45 -7.09
N GLN A 20 -5.63 -9.76 -7.88
CA GLN A 20 -4.87 -8.60 -7.40
C GLN A 20 -5.78 -7.45 -6.95
N LYS A 21 -6.89 -7.19 -7.66
CA LYS A 21 -7.88 -6.18 -7.26
C LYS A 21 -8.55 -6.51 -5.93
N LYS A 22 -8.85 -7.80 -5.66
CA LYS A 22 -9.42 -8.24 -4.39
C LYS A 22 -8.44 -8.05 -3.23
N VAL A 23 -7.19 -8.47 -3.42
CA VAL A 23 -6.11 -8.28 -2.42
C VAL A 23 -5.93 -6.79 -2.13
N PHE A 24 -5.85 -5.96 -3.16
CA PHE A 24 -5.73 -4.51 -3.02
C PHE A 24 -6.89 -3.91 -2.22
N ARG A 25 -8.14 -4.30 -2.51
CA ARG A 25 -9.32 -3.84 -1.79
C ARG A 25 -9.32 -4.25 -0.31
N GLN A 26 -8.82 -5.45 0.00
CA GLN A 26 -8.70 -5.93 1.37
C GLN A 26 -7.64 -5.16 2.16
N PHE A 27 -6.49 -4.85 1.55
CA PHE A 27 -5.49 -3.95 2.15
C PHE A 27 -6.05 -2.54 2.39
N LEU A 28 -6.79 -1.97 1.42
CA LEU A 28 -7.42 -0.65 1.55
C LEU A 28 -8.38 -0.52 2.73
N VAL A 29 -9.04 -1.62 3.13
CA VAL A 29 -9.96 -1.67 4.28
C VAL A 29 -9.22 -2.03 5.58
N GLY A 30 -8.21 -2.90 5.53
CA GLY A 30 -7.46 -3.32 6.71
C GLY A 30 -6.63 -2.21 7.36
N ILE A 31 -6.16 -1.23 6.58
CA ILE A 31 -5.32 -0.13 7.09
C ILE A 31 -6.08 0.95 7.86
N PRO A 32 -7.24 1.45 7.41
CA PRO A 32 -8.09 2.32 8.24
C PRO A 32 -8.42 1.70 9.59
N VAL A 33 -8.64 0.37 9.61
CA VAL A 33 -8.85 -0.38 10.84
C VAL A 33 -7.58 -0.40 11.70
N GLY A 34 -6.41 -0.71 11.12
CA GLY A 34 -5.12 -0.68 11.81
C GLY A 34 -4.76 0.70 12.37
N LEU A 35 -5.00 1.77 11.61
CA LEU A 35 -4.88 3.15 12.05
C LEU A 35 -5.83 3.46 13.21
N GLY A 36 -7.08 2.99 13.12
CA GLY A 36 -8.07 3.10 14.19
C GLY A 36 -7.61 2.49 15.52
N PHE A 37 -6.80 1.43 15.48
CA PHE A 37 -6.19 0.82 16.68
C PHE A 37 -4.95 1.57 17.18
N ILE A 38 -4.18 2.20 16.30
CA ILE A 38 -2.96 2.95 16.67
C ILE A 38 -3.32 4.27 17.36
N ILE A 39 -4.38 4.96 16.90
CA ILE A 39 -4.82 6.24 17.47
C ILE A 39 -5.01 6.21 19.00
N PRO A 40 -5.78 5.27 19.60
CA PRO A 40 -5.96 5.21 21.04
C PRO A 40 -4.67 4.85 21.78
N ILE A 41 -3.77 4.04 21.20
CA ILE A 41 -2.46 3.73 21.78
C ILE A 41 -1.61 5.00 21.86
N VAL A 42 -1.59 5.79 20.79
CA VAL A 42 -0.91 7.10 20.76
C VAL A 42 -1.51 8.04 21.82
N ILE A 43 -2.84 8.11 21.92
CA ILE A 43 -3.50 8.96 22.93
C ILE A 43 -3.10 8.56 24.36
N ILE A 44 -3.08 7.26 24.68
CA ILE A 44 -2.71 6.75 26.02
C ILE A 44 -1.24 7.06 26.35
N VAL A 45 -0.34 6.88 25.37
CA VAL A 45 1.09 7.20 25.53
C VAL A 45 1.28 8.71 25.76
N PHE A 46 0.65 9.55 24.93
CA PHE A 46 0.75 11.00 25.05
C PHE A 46 -0.01 11.57 26.26
N SER A 47 -0.99 10.86 26.81
CA SER A 47 -1.69 11.31 28.03
C SER A 47 -0.79 11.31 29.26
N GLY A 48 0.45 10.82 29.15
CA GLY A 48 1.44 10.89 30.23
C GLY A 48 1.04 10.04 31.44
N TRP A 49 0.29 8.95 31.22
CA TRP A 49 -0.03 8.00 32.29
C TRP A 49 1.25 7.41 32.91
N ASP A 50 2.33 7.33 32.12
CA ASP A 50 3.63 6.82 32.56
C ASP A 50 4.52 7.89 33.23
N LYS A 51 3.96 8.64 34.18
CA LYS A 51 4.72 9.60 35.02
C LYS A 51 5.73 8.93 35.97
N GLN A 52 5.89 7.61 35.96
CA GLN A 52 6.71 6.90 36.95
C GLN A 52 8.06 6.35 36.44
N VAL A 53 8.38 6.42 35.15
CA VAL A 53 9.72 6.05 34.66
C VAL A 53 10.52 7.31 34.30
N SER A 54 10.72 8.13 35.33
CA SER A 54 11.70 9.20 35.38
C SER A 54 13.11 8.66 35.15
N ASP A 55 13.70 8.97 34.00
CA ASP A 55 15.12 8.77 33.73
C ASP A 55 15.68 10.06 33.06
N PRO A 56 16.75 10.69 33.56
CA PRO A 56 17.09 12.09 33.27
C PRO A 56 17.96 12.32 32.01
N SER A 57 18.05 11.35 31.09
CA SER A 57 19.10 11.39 30.04
C SER A 57 18.65 11.07 28.62
N GLY A 58 17.36 11.11 28.29
CA GLY A 58 16.96 10.99 26.90
C GLY A 58 15.47 11.13 26.67
N ASP A 59 15.11 11.91 25.65
CA ASP A 59 13.77 12.24 25.21
C ASP A 59 13.03 10.99 24.66
N LYS A 60 12.74 10.01 25.52
CA LYS A 60 12.12 8.70 25.18
C LYS A 60 10.77 8.88 24.45
N SER A 61 10.06 9.98 24.71
CA SER A 61 8.82 10.36 24.03
C SER A 61 9.04 10.62 22.54
N LEU A 62 10.06 11.41 22.17
CA LEU A 62 10.35 11.76 20.77
C LEU A 62 10.72 10.52 19.94
N MET A 63 11.48 9.59 20.52
CA MET A 63 11.86 8.34 19.84
C MET A 63 10.66 7.42 19.56
N MET A 64 9.70 7.35 20.50
CA MET A 64 8.46 6.56 20.31
C MET A 64 7.57 7.17 19.22
N VAL A 65 7.42 8.49 19.21
CA VAL A 65 6.65 9.22 18.18
C VAL A 65 7.24 9.01 16.79
N LEU A 66 8.56 9.11 16.67
CA LEU A 66 9.26 8.87 15.41
C LEU A 66 9.10 7.41 14.93
N MET A 67 9.14 6.43 15.83
CA MET A 67 8.87 5.03 15.46
C MET A 67 7.45 4.83 14.92
N VAL A 68 6.45 5.42 15.57
CA VAL A 68 5.05 5.34 15.09
C VAL A 68 4.91 6.05 13.75
N ALA A 69 5.45 7.26 13.62
CA ALA A 69 5.42 8.00 12.35
C ALA A 69 6.10 7.23 11.21
N LEU A 70 7.25 6.59 11.48
CA LEU A 70 7.94 5.75 10.51
C LEU A 70 7.10 4.55 10.09
N LEU A 71 6.47 3.84 11.03
CA LEU A 71 5.57 2.73 10.71
C LEU A 71 4.39 3.17 9.86
N LEU A 72 3.80 4.34 10.16
CA LEU A 72 2.72 4.91 9.37
C LEU A 72 3.17 5.27 7.95
N ILE A 73 4.34 5.91 7.80
CA ILE A 73 4.87 6.30 6.49
C ILE A 73 5.22 5.07 5.65
N VAL A 74 5.90 4.08 6.23
CA VAL A 74 6.26 2.83 5.54
C VAL A 74 5.00 2.07 5.13
N GLY A 75 4.04 1.94 6.04
CA GLY A 75 2.74 1.30 5.76
C GLY A 75 2.00 2.02 4.63
N PHE A 76 1.88 3.35 4.72
CA PHE A 76 1.23 4.18 3.70
C PHE A 76 1.91 4.06 2.33
N THR A 77 3.24 4.15 2.30
CA THR A 77 4.04 4.10 1.07
C THR A 77 3.94 2.75 0.39
N ALA A 78 4.00 1.63 1.12
CA ALA A 78 3.86 0.29 0.56
C ALA A 78 2.50 0.09 -0.14
N ILE A 79 1.43 0.65 0.43
CA ILE A 79 0.08 0.59 -0.15
C ILE A 79 0.00 1.41 -1.42
N PHE A 80 0.48 2.66 -1.36
CA PHE A 80 0.41 3.57 -2.49
C PHE A 80 1.25 3.03 -3.65
N TYR A 81 2.40 2.44 -3.35
CA TYR A 81 3.23 1.74 -4.32
C TYR A 81 2.51 0.55 -4.95
N GLN A 82 1.84 -0.30 -4.16
CA GLN A 82 1.09 -1.43 -4.69
C GLN A 82 -0.11 -1.00 -5.56
N LYS A 83 -0.82 0.06 -5.17
CA LYS A 83 -1.88 0.68 -5.99
C LYS A 83 -1.32 1.17 -7.33
N TYR A 84 -0.27 1.99 -7.25
CA TYR A 84 0.37 2.57 -8.42
C TYR A 84 0.85 1.49 -9.39
N LYS A 85 1.47 0.44 -8.87
CA LYS A 85 1.90 -0.72 -9.66
C LYS A 85 0.73 -1.42 -10.36
N TRP A 86 -0.41 -1.59 -9.68
CA TRP A 86 -1.61 -2.16 -10.28
C TRP A 86 -2.16 -1.28 -11.40
N ASP A 87 -2.26 0.04 -11.16
CA ASP A 87 -2.73 1.01 -12.15
C ASP A 87 -1.84 1.02 -13.41
N GLN A 88 -0.52 0.95 -13.24
CA GLN A 88 0.45 0.86 -14.35
C GLN A 88 0.27 -0.41 -15.19
N TYR A 89 0.06 -1.56 -14.56
CA TYR A 89 -0.20 -2.81 -15.30
C TYR A 89 -1.54 -2.79 -16.02
N GLU A 90 -2.59 -2.25 -15.41
CA GLU A 90 -3.90 -2.12 -16.04
C GLU A 90 -3.85 -1.15 -17.23
N GLN A 91 -3.10 -0.05 -17.13
CA GLN A 91 -2.88 0.87 -18.24
C GLN A 91 -2.15 0.19 -19.39
N ARG A 92 -1.01 -0.48 -19.12
CA ARG A 92 -0.26 -1.23 -20.13
C ARG A 92 -1.12 -2.30 -20.81
N TYR A 93 -1.98 -2.99 -20.06
CA TYR A 93 -2.90 -3.97 -20.62
C TYR A 93 -3.89 -3.34 -21.61
N LYS A 94 -4.48 -2.19 -21.27
CA LYS A 94 -5.40 -1.46 -22.17
C LYS A 94 -4.70 -0.98 -23.44
N GLU A 95 -3.48 -0.46 -23.33
CA GLU A 95 -2.67 -0.01 -24.47
C GLU A 95 -2.40 -1.18 -25.44
N LEU A 96 -2.03 -2.35 -24.91
CA LEU A 96 -1.79 -3.54 -25.72
C LEU A 96 -3.06 -4.11 -26.37
N LEU A 97 -4.21 -4.00 -25.70
CA LEU A 97 -5.51 -4.37 -26.26
C LEU A 97 -5.94 -3.45 -27.40
N SER A 98 -5.74 -2.13 -27.25
CA SER A 98 -5.99 -1.16 -28.32
C SER A 98 -5.16 -1.50 -29.55
N LYS A 99 -3.86 -1.75 -29.35
CA LYS A 99 -2.94 -2.16 -30.43
C LYS A 99 -3.34 -3.47 -31.10
N ARG A 100 -3.92 -4.42 -30.36
CA ARG A 100 -4.48 -5.66 -30.94
C ARG A 100 -5.71 -5.39 -31.82
N GLY A 101 -6.59 -4.49 -31.39
CA GLY A 101 -7.82 -4.14 -32.09
C GLY A 101 -7.59 -3.39 -33.40
N ASP A 102 -6.66 -2.43 -33.39
CA ASP A 102 -6.29 -1.65 -34.60
C ASP A 102 -5.61 -2.50 -35.68
N GLU A 103 -5.00 -3.62 -35.32
CA GLU A 103 -4.37 -4.55 -36.28
C GLU A 103 -5.33 -5.61 -36.85
N GLY A 104 -6.56 -5.69 -36.31
CA GLY A 104 -7.59 -6.64 -36.73
C GLY A 104 -8.67 -6.05 -37.64
N ASN A 105 -8.52 -4.78 -38.05
CA ASN A 105 -9.42 -4.04 -38.95
C ASN A 105 -8.63 -3.56 -40.17
#